data_AF-A0A9D7J028-F1
#
_entry.id   AF-A0A9D7J028-F1
#
_cell.length_a   1.000
_cell.length_b   1.000
_cell.length_c   1.000
_cell.angle_alpha   90.00
_cell.angle_beta   90.00
_cell.angle_gamma   90.00
#
_symmetry.space_group_name_H-M   'P 1'
#
loop_
_entity.id
_entity.type
_entity.pdbx_description
1 polymer ?
#
loop_
_entity_poly.entity_id
_entity_poly.type
_entity_poly.pdbx_seq_one_letter_code
_entity_poly.pdbx_strand_id
1 'polypeptide(L)' 'MIPTTSGSAGSPEGADATFKAKCASCHSLDGSGSGPMGKKMNLRDLRSADVQKQTDAQLLTIISFR' A
#
# COMPACT_ATOMS: atom_id res chain seq x y z
N MET A 1 11.41 30.16 1.78
CA MET A 1 11.96 29.13 2.70
C MET A 1 11.10 27.89 2.55
N ILE A 2 11.46 27.01 1.61
CA ILE A 2 10.72 25.75 1.35
C ILE A 2 11.41 24.72 2.24
N PRO A 3 10.75 24.13 3.25
CA PRO A 3 11.40 23.14 4.10
C PRO A 3 11.62 21.86 3.27
N THR A 4 12.88 21.65 2.90
CA THR A 4 13.46 20.33 2.70
C THR A 4 13.23 19.52 3.98
N THR A 5 12.30 18.59 3.95
CA THR A 5 12.34 17.42 4.84
C THR A 5 12.24 16.17 3.98
N SER A 6 13.41 15.82 3.47
CA SER A 6 13.77 14.44 3.14
C SER A 6 13.70 13.62 4.43
N GLY A 7 13.02 12.48 4.38
CA GLY A 7 12.95 11.52 5.49
C GLY A 7 11.56 10.92 5.67
N SER A 8 11.07 10.17 4.68
CA SER A 8 9.83 9.38 4.84
C SER A 8 10.10 8.14 5.70
N ALA A 9 10.41 8.34 6.98
CA ALA A 9 10.08 7.38 7.99
C ALA A 9 8.59 7.58 8.26
N GLY A 10 7.74 6.88 7.51
CA GLY A 10 6.31 6.95 7.72
C GLY A 10 6.01 6.50 9.15
N SER A 11 5.63 7.42 10.03
CA SER A 11 5.07 7.05 11.32
C SER A 11 3.90 6.09 11.08
N PRO A 12 3.67 5.08 11.95
CA PRO A 12 2.56 4.14 11.78
C PRO A 12 1.22 4.86 11.62
N GLU A 13 1.02 6.02 12.27
CA GLU A 13 -0.18 6.84 12.07
C GLU A 13 -0.27 7.42 10.64
N GLY A 14 0.86 7.83 10.05
CA GLY A 14 0.91 8.34 8.68
C GLY A 14 0.73 7.24 7.63
N ALA A 15 1.23 6.03 7.91
CA ALA A 15 1.10 4.87 7.03
C ALA A 15 -0.37 4.40 6.96
N ASP A 16 -1.05 4.28 8.10
CA ASP A 16 -2.46 3.90 8.17
C ASP A 16 -3.36 4.92 7.46
N ALA A 17 -3.17 6.22 7.72
CA ALA A 17 -3.92 7.29 7.06
C ALA A 17 -3.73 7.27 5.54
N THR A 18 -2.48 7.09 5.07
CA THR A 18 -2.17 7.00 3.64
C THR A 18 -2.83 5.78 3.00
N PHE A 19 -2.73 4.62 3.64
CA PHE A 19 -3.33 3.39 3.15
C PHE A 19 -4.86 3.52 3.03
N LYS A 20 -5.52 4.02 4.07
CA LYS A 20 -6.97 4.26 4.06
C LYS A 20 -7.38 5.26 2.98
N ALA A 21 -6.60 6.31 2.77
CA ALA A 21 -6.92 7.36 1.81
C ALA A 21 -6.63 6.99 0.33
N LYS A 22 -5.65 6.11 0.06
CA LYS A 22 -5.13 5.87 -1.30
C LYS A 22 -5.23 4.42 -1.77
N CYS A 23 -5.19 3.46 -0.86
CA CYS A 23 -5.08 2.05 -1.18
C CYS A 23 -6.38 1.28 -0.87
N ALA A 24 -7.06 1.62 0.22
CA ALA A 24 -8.21 0.87 0.74
C ALA A 24 -9.41 0.80 -0.21
N SER A 25 -9.57 1.77 -1.12
CA SER A 25 -10.62 1.75 -2.15
C SER A 25 -10.51 0.53 -3.09
N CYS A 26 -9.32 -0.04 -3.24
CA CYS A 26 -9.07 -1.23 -4.07
C CYS A 26 -8.69 -2.45 -3.21
N HIS A 27 -7.87 -2.24 -2.17
CA HIS A 27 -7.33 -3.29 -1.33
C HIS A 27 -8.17 -3.58 -0.06
N SER A 28 -9.35 -2.98 0.09
CA SER A 28 -10.12 -2.98 1.34
C SER A 28 -9.36 -2.32 2.49
N LEU A 29 -10.06 -1.99 3.59
CA LEU A 29 -9.43 -1.34 4.76
C LEU A 29 -8.39 -2.24 5.46
N ASP A 30 -8.50 -3.55 5.27
CA ASP A 30 -7.62 -4.56 5.86
C ASP A 30 -6.46 -4.98 4.94
N GLY A 31 -6.45 -4.56 3.67
CA GLY A 31 -5.39 -4.95 2.72
C GLY A 31 -5.59 -6.26 1.99
N SER A 32 -6.70 -6.97 2.22
CA SER A 32 -6.96 -8.26 1.57
C SER A 32 -7.35 -8.16 0.09
N GLY A 33 -7.86 -7.01 -0.37
CA GLY A 33 -8.44 -6.89 -1.71
C GLY A 33 -9.72 -7.73 -1.89
N SER A 34 -10.35 -8.18 -0.80
CA SER A 34 -11.53 -9.05 -0.84
C SER A 34 -12.80 -8.35 -1.36
N GLY A 35 -12.77 -7.02 -1.48
CA GLY A 35 -13.87 -6.22 -1.98
C GLY A 35 -14.15 -6.46 -3.48
N PRO A 36 -15.29 -5.95 -3.99
CA PRO A 36 -15.67 -6.16 -5.40
C PRO A 36 -14.61 -5.69 -6.39
N MET A 37 -13.90 -4.59 -6.08
CA MET A 37 -12.85 -4.07 -6.96
C MET A 37 -11.62 -4.97 -6.96
N GLY A 38 -11.13 -5.38 -5.79
CA GLY A 38 -9.95 -6.24 -5.70
C GLY A 38 -10.19 -7.63 -6.31
N LYS A 39 -11.41 -8.18 -6.19
CA LYS A 39 -11.80 -9.40 -6.91
C LYS A 39 -11.81 -9.23 -8.42
N LYS A 40 -12.39 -8.12 -8.93
CA LYS A 40 -12.42 -7.82 -10.39
C LYS A 40 -11.03 -7.65 -10.98
N MET A 41 -10.12 -7.03 -10.23
CA MET A 41 -8.74 -6.78 -10.66
C MET A 41 -7.78 -7.92 -10.30
N ASN A 42 -8.27 -8.99 -9.67
CA ASN A 42 -7.47 -10.11 -9.18
C ASN A 42 -6.27 -9.65 -8.33
N LEU A 43 -6.52 -8.70 -7.41
CA LEU A 43 -5.48 -8.17 -6.54
C LEU A 43 -4.98 -9.25 -5.58
N ARG A 44 -3.66 -9.25 -5.37
CA ARG A 44 -3.02 -10.09 -4.36
C ARG A 44 -3.39 -9.59 -2.97
N ASP A 45 -3.58 -10.52 -2.04
CA ASP A 45 -3.74 -10.20 -0.63
C ASP A 45 -2.41 -9.65 -0.09
N LEU A 46 -2.41 -8.36 0.29
CA LEU A 46 -1.21 -7.71 0.79
C LEU A 46 -0.77 -8.27 2.14
N ARG A 47 -1.66 -8.91 2.89
CA ARG A 47 -1.37 -9.57 4.18
C ARG A 47 -0.76 -10.96 4.01
N SER A 48 -0.78 -11.51 2.80
CA SER A 48 -0.23 -12.84 2.56
C SER A 48 1.27 -12.88 2.86
N ALA A 49 1.75 -14.01 3.37
CA ALA A 49 3.18 -14.17 3.69
C ALA A 49 4.07 -14.01 2.46
N ASP A 50 3.56 -14.31 1.27
CA ASP A 50 4.25 -14.11 0.01
C ASP A 50 4.44 -12.61 -0.33
N VAL A 51 3.42 -11.78 -0.09
CA VAL A 51 3.53 -10.34 -0.28
C VAL A 51 4.38 -9.69 0.81
N GLN A 52 4.19 -10.07 2.07
CA GLN A 52 4.93 -9.53 3.21
C GLN A 52 6.43 -9.89 3.22
N LYS A 53 6.85 -10.92 2.46
CA LYS A 53 8.27 -11.26 2.27
C LYS A 53 8.95 -10.39 1.21
N GLN A 54 8.20 -9.65 0.40
CA GLN A 54 8.78 -8.75 -0.58
C GLN A 54 9.37 -7.54 0.12
N THR A 55 10.50 -7.08 -0.40
CA THR A 55 11.13 -5.85 0.10
C THR A 55 10.39 -4.63 -0.45
N ASP A 56 10.52 -3.50 0.24
CA ASP A 56 9.96 -2.22 -0.20
C ASP A 56 10.37 -1.86 -1.64
N ALA A 57 11.60 -2.16 -2.06
CA ALA A 57 12.07 -1.95 -3.43
C ALA A 57 11.30 -2.80 -4.47
N GLN A 58 10.95 -4.04 -4.13
CA GLN A 58 10.14 -4.91 -4.99
C GLN A 58 8.70 -4.38 -5.07
N LEU A 59 8.13 -3.98 -3.92
CA LEU A 59 6.77 -3.43 -3.87
C LEU A 59 6.66 -2.09 -4.61
N LEU A 60 7.65 -1.20 -4.46
CA LEU A 60 7.70 0.08 -5.16
C LEU A 60 7.75 -0.10 -6.68
N THR A 61 8.50 -1.09 -7.18
CA THR A 61 8.52 -1.41 -8.61
C THR A 61 7.12 -1.72 -9.15
N ILE A 62 6.27 -2.36 -8.35
CA ILE A 62 4.90 -2.72 -8.72
C ILE A 62 3.96 -1.50 -8.62
N ILE A 63 4.12 -0.70 -7.56
CA ILE A 63 3.22 0.43 -7.25
C ILE A 63 3.52 1.67 -8.11
N SER A 64 4.78 1.91 -8.48
CA SER A 64 5.19 3.09 -9.26
C SER A 64 4.72 3.08 -10.72
N PHE A 65 4.22 1.95 -11.22
CA PHE A 65 3.65 1.84 -12.57
C PHE A 65 2.12 2.09 -12.59
N ARG A 66 1.55 2.53 -11.46
CA ARG A 66 0.11 2.70 -11.26
C ARG A 66 -0.38 4.12 -11.51
#